data_AF-A0A5C4WBR3-F1
#
_entry.id   AF-A0A5C4WBR3-F1
#
_cell.length_a   1.000
_cell.length_b   1.000
_cell.length_c   1.000
_cell.angle_alpha   90.00
_cell.angle_beta   90.00
_cell.angle_gamma   90.00
#
_symmetry.space_group_name_H-M   'P 1'
#
loop_
_entity.id
_entity.type
_entity.pdbx_description
1 polymer ?
#
loop_
_entity_poly.entity_id
_entity_poly.type
_entity_poly.pdbx_seq_one_letter_code
_entity_poly.pdbx_strand_id
1 'polypeptide(L)'
;MIVGPDHIPVLTDPHQMAADLLTAALSVMAHGHLPEVAEAFIKLLADLPADDAASLFGYTIDMAAPHARRLLEETVTIYIPEHSPWAQNLYRKGRDAGREKGREEGREEGREEGRAAGEAASVLAVLRFRGIDVPPDQHQQITTCTDLALLEVWLRRALEATHIDDVLGDGSESDS
;
A
#
# COMPACT_ATOMS: atom_id res chain seq x y z
N MET A 1 2.21 19.35 24.79
CA MET A 1 1.05 18.69 25.41
C MET A 1 0.41 17.85 24.33
N ILE A 2 0.57 16.53 24.37
CA ILE A 2 0.03 15.60 23.37
C ILE A 2 -1.41 15.32 23.81
N VAL A 3 -2.39 15.64 22.96
CA VAL A 3 -3.81 15.42 23.23
C VAL A 3 -4.09 13.92 23.13
N GLY A 4 -4.46 13.29 24.25
CA GLY A 4 -4.90 11.89 24.27
C GLY A 4 -6.38 11.74 23.87
N PRO A 5 -6.84 10.54 23.45
CA PRO A 5 -8.20 10.29 22.97
C PRO A 5 -9.30 10.75 23.95
N ASP A 6 -9.04 10.66 25.26
CA ASP A 6 -9.99 11.03 26.33
C ASP A 6 -10.30 12.54 26.41
N HIS A 7 -9.54 13.38 25.70
CA HIS A 7 -9.76 14.84 25.65
C HIS A 7 -10.50 15.28 24.40
N ILE A 8 -10.84 14.35 23.49
CA ILE A 8 -11.57 14.65 22.28
C ILE A 8 -13.06 14.71 22.63
N PRO A 9 -13.75 15.85 22.40
CA PRO A 9 -15.16 15.98 22.73
C PRO A 9 -16.00 15.03 21.87
N VAL A 10 -17.06 14.49 22.47
CA VAL A 10 -18.07 13.72 21.73
C VAL A 10 -19.05 14.70 21.11
N LEU A 11 -19.00 14.83 19.79
CA LEU A 11 -19.90 15.69 19.02
C LEU A 11 -21.01 14.83 18.40
N THR A 12 -22.26 15.17 18.69
CA THR A 12 -23.47 14.49 18.16
C THR A 12 -24.42 15.46 17.46
N ASP A 13 -23.97 16.69 17.21
CA ASP A 13 -24.76 17.76 16.57
C ASP A 13 -24.02 18.25 15.32
N PRO A 14 -24.61 18.12 14.11
CA PRO A 14 -24.01 18.58 12.86
C PRO A 14 -23.61 20.06 12.89
N HIS A 15 -24.39 20.91 13.55
CA HIS A 15 -24.09 22.35 13.61
C HIS A 15 -22.85 22.65 14.46
N GLN A 16 -22.64 21.91 15.54
CA GLN A 16 -21.42 22.00 16.35
C GLN A 16 -20.21 21.47 15.58
N MET A 17 -20.38 20.41 14.79
CA MET A 17 -19.33 19.89 13.93
C MET A 17 -18.94 20.88 12.82
N ALA A 18 -19.90 21.60 12.24
CA ALA A 18 -19.65 22.60 11.21
C ALA A 18 -18.82 23.80 11.72
N ALA A 19 -18.87 24.08 13.02
CA ALA A 19 -18.10 25.17 13.63
C ALA A 19 -16.58 24.91 13.63
N ASP A 20 -16.17 23.64 13.70
CA ASP A 20 -14.78 23.22 13.60
C ASP A 20 -14.67 21.81 13.02
N LEU A 21 -14.39 21.74 11.71
CA LEU A 21 -14.27 20.48 10.97
C LEU A 21 -13.11 19.59 11.46
N LEU A 22 -12.04 20.17 12.02
CA LEU A 22 -10.93 19.39 12.56
C LEU A 22 -11.34 18.69 13.84
N THR A 23 -12.02 19.41 14.74
CA THR A 23 -12.56 18.83 15.97
C THR A 23 -13.68 17.83 15.67
N ALA A 24 -14.50 18.08 14.64
CA ALA A 24 -15.48 17.12 14.14
C ALA A 24 -14.81 15.82 13.67
N ALA A 25 -13.79 15.91 12.82
CA ALA A 25 -13.05 14.74 12.35
C ALA A 25 -12.42 13.97 13.52
N LEU A 26 -11.80 14.68 14.48
CA LEU A 26 -11.22 14.07 15.68
C LEU A 26 -12.28 13.34 16.52
N SER A 27 -13.43 13.98 16.76
CA SER A 27 -14.57 13.37 17.45
C SER A 27 -15.02 12.10 16.75
N VAL A 28 -15.12 12.10 15.42
CA VAL A 28 -15.57 10.95 14.64
C VAL A 28 -14.51 9.84 14.64
N MET A 29 -13.23 10.17 14.55
CA MET A 29 -12.15 9.17 14.61
C MET A 29 -12.10 8.44 15.95
N ALA A 30 -12.35 9.16 17.04
CA ALA A 30 -12.35 8.61 18.40
C ALA A 30 -13.68 7.92 18.76
N HIS A 31 -14.81 8.52 18.40
CA HIS A 31 -16.14 8.18 18.90
C HIS A 31 -17.13 7.76 17.81
N GLY A 32 -16.70 7.63 16.55
CA GLY A 32 -17.56 7.29 15.40
C GLY A 32 -18.12 5.87 15.42
N HIS A 33 -17.82 5.08 16.45
CA HIS A 33 -18.49 3.82 16.75
C HIS A 33 -19.84 4.02 17.47
N LEU A 34 -20.11 5.24 17.93
CA LEU A 34 -21.40 5.66 18.45
C LEU A 34 -22.29 6.09 17.27
N PRO A 35 -23.48 5.50 17.10
CA PRO A 35 -24.38 5.84 15.99
C PRO A 35 -24.71 7.33 15.89
N GLU A 36 -24.85 8.01 17.03
CA GLU A 36 -25.19 9.43 17.10
C GLU A 36 -24.08 10.32 16.52
N VAL A 37 -22.82 9.94 16.75
CA VAL A 37 -21.65 10.66 16.22
C VAL A 37 -21.55 10.42 14.71
N ALA A 38 -21.71 9.17 14.27
CA ALA A 38 -21.68 8.82 12.86
C ALA A 38 -22.80 9.54 12.08
N GLU A 39 -24.03 9.51 12.59
CA GLU A 39 -25.18 10.16 11.95
C GLU A 39 -25.00 11.68 11.88
N ALA A 40 -24.55 12.31 12.96
CA ALA A 40 -24.28 13.75 12.98
C ALA A 40 -23.21 14.14 11.95
N PHE A 41 -22.20 13.31 11.78
CA PHE A 41 -21.15 13.53 10.79
C PHE A 41 -21.66 13.39 9.36
N ILE A 42 -22.46 12.37 9.06
CA ILE A 42 -23.06 12.20 7.71
C ILE A 42 -23.97 13.38 7.37
N LYS A 43 -24.75 13.88 8.34
CA LYS A 43 -25.58 15.08 8.18
C LYS A 43 -24.73 16.33 7.90
N LEU A 44 -23.63 16.53 8.64
CA LEU A 44 -22.67 17.60 8.34
C LEU A 44 -22.18 17.50 6.89
N LEU A 45 -21.76 16.30 6.45
CA LEU A 45 -21.23 16.09 5.10
C LEU A 45 -22.27 16.39 4.00
N ALA A 46 -23.55 16.14 4.26
CA ALA A 46 -24.63 16.46 3.33
C ALA A 46 -24.80 17.98 3.09
N ASP A 47 -24.44 18.81 4.08
CA ASP A 47 -24.52 20.28 4.00
C ASP A 47 -23.26 20.92 3.41
N LEU A 48 -22.17 20.16 3.27
CA LEU A 48 -20.91 20.65 2.71
C LEU A 48 -20.88 20.56 1.17
N PRO A 49 -20.04 21.39 0.52
CA PRO A 49 -19.72 21.19 -0.89
C PRO A 49 -19.23 19.76 -1.16
N ALA A 50 -19.66 19.15 -2.27
CA ALA A 50 -19.38 17.75 -2.57
C ALA A 50 -17.88 17.39 -2.57
N ASP A 51 -17.01 18.33 -2.95
CA ASP A 51 -15.56 18.17 -2.88
C ASP A 51 -15.04 18.11 -1.45
N ASP A 52 -15.49 19.02 -0.60
CA ASP A 52 -15.09 19.11 0.80
C ASP A 52 -15.62 17.93 1.60
N ALA A 53 -16.88 17.55 1.37
CA ALA A 53 -17.50 16.38 1.98
C ALA A 53 -16.75 15.09 1.63
N ALA A 54 -16.39 14.89 0.36
CA ALA A 54 -15.65 13.71 -0.07
C ALA A 54 -14.22 13.67 0.51
N SER A 55 -13.55 14.83 0.61
CA SER A 55 -12.21 14.91 1.22
C SER A 55 -12.26 14.65 2.73
N LEU A 56 -13.17 15.32 3.45
CA LEU A 56 -13.30 15.20 4.89
C LEU A 56 -13.67 13.78 5.31
N PHE A 57 -14.59 13.15 4.59
CA PHE A 57 -14.95 11.75 4.80
C PHE A 57 -13.75 10.82 4.58
N GLY A 58 -13.02 10.99 3.47
CA GLY A 58 -11.83 10.18 3.16
C GLY A 58 -10.78 10.25 4.26
N TYR A 59 -10.36 11.45 4.66
CA TYR A 59 -9.38 11.64 5.74
C TYR A 59 -9.84 11.04 7.07
N THR A 60 -11.12 11.15 7.38
CA THR A 60 -11.69 10.64 8.63
C THR A 60 -11.70 9.11 8.63
N ILE A 61 -12.06 8.46 7.51
CA ILE A 61 -12.06 7.00 7.38
C ILE A 61 -10.64 6.42 7.43
N ASP A 62 -9.68 7.05 6.76
CA ASP A 62 -8.30 6.56 6.70
C ASP A 62 -7.62 6.54 8.07
N MET A 63 -8.02 7.45 8.96
CA MET A 63 -7.46 7.58 10.31
C MET A 63 -8.37 7.04 11.43
N ALA A 64 -9.63 6.69 11.12
CA ALA A 64 -10.55 6.13 12.10
C ALA A 64 -10.13 4.72 12.54
N ALA A 65 -10.38 4.41 13.82
CA ALA A 65 -10.20 3.05 14.31
C ALA A 65 -11.15 2.06 13.59
N PRO A 66 -10.81 0.76 13.46
CA PRO A 66 -11.56 -0.18 12.63
C PRO A 66 -13.07 -0.27 12.94
N HIS A 67 -13.42 -0.10 14.21
CA HIS A 67 -14.80 -0.13 14.68
C HIS A 67 -15.60 1.13 14.32
N ALA A 68 -14.98 2.31 14.40
CA ALA A 68 -15.58 3.58 13.95
C ALA A 68 -15.72 3.61 12.42
N ARG A 69 -14.69 3.12 11.70
CA ARG A 69 -14.71 3.00 10.24
C ARG A 69 -15.89 2.16 9.75
N ARG A 70 -16.11 0.97 10.32
CA ARG A 70 -17.21 0.08 9.90
C ARG A 70 -18.57 0.76 10.02
N LEU A 71 -18.84 1.41 11.15
CA LEU A 71 -20.12 2.06 11.36
C LEU A 71 -20.32 3.25 10.41
N LEU A 72 -19.27 4.02 10.13
CA LEU A 72 -19.31 5.12 9.16
C LEU A 72 -19.62 4.62 7.75
N GLU A 73 -18.95 3.55 7.29
CA GLU A 73 -19.18 2.93 5.98
C GLU A 73 -20.61 2.37 5.84
N GLU A 74 -21.12 1.72 6.90
CA GLU A 74 -22.52 1.25 6.95
C GLU A 74 -23.51 2.42 6.88
N THR A 75 -23.25 3.48 7.65
CA THR A 75 -24.11 4.67 7.72
C THR A 75 -24.14 5.43 6.39
N VAL A 76 -23.01 5.56 5.70
CA VAL A 76 -22.93 6.14 4.34
C VAL A 76 -23.90 5.46 3.39
N THR A 77 -23.94 4.12 3.40
CA THR A 77 -24.82 3.35 2.51
C THR A 77 -26.30 3.57 2.81
N ILE A 78 -26.65 3.82 4.07
CA ILE A 78 -28.04 4.01 4.53
C ILE A 78 -28.55 5.42 4.23
N TYR A 79 -27.71 6.44 4.45
CA TYR A 79 -28.17 7.84 4.50
C TYR A 79 -27.91 8.62 3.21
N ILE A 80 -27.16 8.07 2.26
CA ILE A 80 -26.77 8.81 1.06
C ILE A 80 -27.39 8.19 -0.18
N PRO A 81 -28.26 8.92 -0.90
CA PRO A 81 -28.71 8.49 -2.20
C PRO A 81 -27.51 8.27 -3.13
N GLU A 82 -27.47 7.14 -3.83
CA GLU A 82 -26.40 6.76 -4.78
C GLU A 82 -26.10 7.87 -5.81
N HIS A 83 -27.07 8.74 -6.09
CA HIS A 83 -26.98 9.84 -7.04
C HIS A 83 -26.68 11.22 -6.43
N SER A 84 -26.42 11.33 -5.12
CA SER A 84 -26.04 12.63 -4.55
C SER A 84 -24.70 13.11 -5.11
N PRO A 85 -24.49 14.43 -5.28
CA PRO A 85 -23.21 14.97 -5.75
C PRO A 85 -22.02 14.53 -4.90
N TRP A 86 -22.21 14.44 -3.58
CA TRP A 86 -21.19 13.95 -2.66
C TRP A 86 -20.86 12.47 -2.89
N ALA A 87 -21.87 11.58 -3.00
CA ALA A 87 -21.64 10.16 -3.28
C ALA A 87 -20.87 9.94 -4.58
N GLN A 88 -21.30 10.58 -5.67
CA GLN A 88 -20.62 10.48 -6.97
C GLN A 88 -19.16 10.91 -6.88
N ASN A 89 -18.89 11.97 -6.13
CA ASN A 89 -17.54 12.49 -5.96
C ASN A 89 -16.67 11.59 -5.10
N LEU A 90 -17.23 11.00 -4.04
CA LEU A 90 -16.56 10.01 -3.19
C LEU A 90 -16.14 8.79 -4.03
N TYR A 91 -17.05 8.25 -4.86
CA TYR A 91 -16.72 7.13 -5.76
C TYR A 91 -15.66 7.51 -6.80
N ARG A 92 -15.70 8.73 -7.34
CA ARG A 92 -14.69 9.22 -8.28
C ARG A 92 -13.32 9.28 -7.62
N LYS A 93 -13.19 9.97 -6.47
CA LYS A 93 -11.93 10.08 -5.72
C LYS A 93 -11.40 8.71 -5.30
N GLY A 94 -12.27 7.80 -4.84
CA GLY A 94 -11.88 6.44 -4.48
C GLY A 94 -11.32 5.65 -5.67
N ARG A 95 -11.93 5.75 -6.85
CA ARG A 95 -11.41 5.11 -8.07
C ARG A 95 -10.08 5.71 -8.52
N ASP A 96 -9.96 7.04 -8.47
CA ASP A 96 -8.74 7.74 -8.86
C ASP A 96 -7.57 7.34 -7.95
N ALA A 97 -7.78 7.34 -6.62
CA ALA A 97 -6.79 6.89 -5.63
C ALA A 97 -6.42 5.42 -5.81
N GLY A 98 -7.40 4.53 -6.03
CA GLY A 98 -7.14 3.12 -6.29
C GLY A 98 -6.31 2.88 -7.56
N ARG A 99 -6.56 3.68 -8.61
CA ARG A 99 -5.78 3.62 -9.86
C ARG A 99 -4.36 4.13 -9.69
N GLU A 100 -4.17 5.16 -8.87
CA GLU A 100 -2.84 5.69 -8.54
C GLU A 100 -2.03 4.67 -7.76
N LYS A 101 -2.59 4.15 -6.65
CA LYS A 101 -1.94 3.12 -5.83
C LYS A 101 -1.54 1.88 -6.65
N GLY A 102 -2.46 1.34 -7.46
CA GLY A 102 -2.15 0.18 -8.31
C GLY A 102 -1.09 0.45 -9.38
N ARG A 103 -0.92 1.70 -9.83
CA ARG A 103 0.19 2.07 -10.72
C ARG A 103 1.51 2.19 -10.00
N GLU A 104 1.51 2.64 -8.75
CA GLU A 104 2.72 2.73 -7.94
C GLU A 104 3.22 1.34 -7.57
N GLU A 105 2.34 0.48 -7.05
CA GLU A 105 2.64 -0.92 -6.73
C GLU A 105 3.18 -1.64 -7.97
N GLY A 106 2.47 -1.58 -9.11
CA GLY A 106 2.94 -2.23 -10.34
C GLY A 106 4.24 -1.64 -10.92
N ARG A 107 4.56 -0.37 -10.63
CA ARG A 107 5.87 0.23 -11.00
C ARG A 107 6.99 -0.24 -10.08
N GLU A 108 6.70 -0.44 -8.80
CA GLU A 108 7.67 -0.94 -7.83
C GLU A 108 7.99 -2.41 -8.11
N GLU A 109 6.96 -3.25 -8.24
CA GLU A 109 7.09 -4.65 -8.66
C GLU A 109 7.88 -4.76 -9.97
N GLY A 110 7.49 -4.01 -11.00
CA GLY A 110 8.19 -4.04 -12.29
C GLY A 110 9.64 -3.55 -12.23
N ARG A 111 10.00 -2.68 -11.27
CA ARG A 111 11.40 -2.27 -11.06
C ARG A 111 12.20 -3.37 -10.36
N GLU A 112 11.61 -4.03 -9.37
CA GLU A 112 12.28 -5.13 -8.66
C GLU A 112 12.51 -6.32 -9.58
N GLU A 113 11.48 -6.74 -10.33
CA GLU A 113 11.60 -7.76 -11.37
C GLU A 113 12.63 -7.38 -12.43
N GLY A 114 12.63 -6.12 -12.88
CA GLY A 114 13.59 -5.63 -13.86
C GLY A 114 15.04 -5.61 -13.34
N ARG A 115 15.25 -5.32 -12.05
CA ARG A 115 16.56 -5.40 -11.41
C ARG A 115 17.04 -6.85 -11.31
N ALA A 116 16.19 -7.76 -10.84
CA ALA A 116 16.55 -9.17 -10.72
C ALA A 116 16.88 -9.78 -12.08
N ALA A 117 16.06 -9.52 -13.10
CA ALA A 117 16.35 -9.95 -14.47
C ALA A 117 17.69 -9.37 -15.00
N GLY A 118 17.99 -8.11 -14.67
CA GLY A 118 19.26 -7.47 -15.02
C GLY A 118 20.48 -8.07 -14.32
N GLU A 119 20.36 -8.42 -13.04
CA GLU A 119 21.44 -9.09 -12.29
C GLU A 119 21.65 -10.53 -12.75
N ALA A 120 20.57 -11.29 -12.97
CA ALA A 120 20.63 -12.62 -13.58
C ALA A 120 21.34 -12.59 -14.95
N ALA A 121 21.00 -11.62 -15.80
CA ALA A 121 21.68 -11.41 -17.07
C ALA A 121 23.17 -11.06 -16.91
N SER A 122 23.53 -10.32 -15.85
CA SER A 122 24.91 -9.97 -15.52
C SER A 122 25.72 -11.21 -15.07
N VAL A 123 25.15 -12.06 -14.23
CA VAL A 123 25.75 -13.35 -13.83
C VAL A 123 26.07 -14.18 -15.08
N LEU A 124 25.07 -14.40 -15.94
CA LEU A 124 25.26 -15.17 -17.18
C LEU A 124 26.27 -14.54 -18.14
N ALA A 125 26.31 -13.21 -18.22
CA ALA A 125 27.29 -12.51 -19.05
C ALA A 125 28.74 -12.73 -18.56
N VAL A 126 28.96 -12.71 -17.24
CA VAL A 126 30.26 -13.01 -16.64
C VAL A 126 30.66 -14.46 -16.89
N LEU A 127 29.76 -15.42 -16.65
CA LEU A 127 30.03 -16.85 -16.89
C LEU A 127 30.41 -17.12 -18.35
N ARG A 128 29.70 -16.51 -19.29
CA ARG A 128 30.02 -16.59 -20.72
C ARG A 128 31.39 -15.98 -21.03
N PHE A 129 31.72 -14.81 -20.45
CA PHE A 129 33.03 -14.18 -20.63
C PHE A 129 34.17 -15.06 -20.09
N ARG A 130 33.93 -15.77 -19.00
CA ARG A 130 34.85 -16.73 -18.39
C ARG A 130 34.96 -18.05 -19.17
N GLY A 131 34.08 -18.28 -20.14
CA GLY A 131 34.02 -19.52 -20.90
C GLY A 131 33.45 -20.70 -20.11
N ILE A 132 32.70 -20.43 -19.03
CA ILE A 132 32.03 -21.45 -18.23
C ILE A 132 30.72 -21.79 -18.93
N ASP A 133 30.55 -23.06 -19.29
CA ASP A 133 29.31 -23.54 -19.90
C ASP A 133 28.22 -23.63 -18.84
N VAL A 134 27.02 -23.14 -19.15
CA VAL A 134 25.89 -23.11 -18.23
C VAL A 134 24.82 -24.04 -18.78
N PRO A 135 24.60 -25.21 -18.17
CA PRO A 135 23.60 -26.13 -18.67
C PRO A 135 22.18 -25.53 -18.54
N PRO A 136 21.20 -26.01 -19.33
CA PRO A 136 19.88 -25.38 -19.44
C PRO A 136 19.14 -25.22 -18.11
N ASP A 137 19.26 -26.19 -17.22
CA ASP A 137 18.57 -26.19 -15.92
C ASP A 137 19.12 -25.09 -15.01
N GLN A 138 20.45 -24.92 -14.96
CA GLN A 138 21.13 -23.85 -14.22
C GLN A 138 20.86 -22.48 -14.86
N HIS A 139 20.83 -22.41 -16.19
CA HIS A 139 20.47 -21.17 -16.89
C HIS A 139 19.05 -20.74 -16.50
N GLN A 140 18.10 -21.68 -16.51
CA GLN A 140 16.74 -21.42 -16.09
C GLN A 140 16.70 -20.95 -14.64
N GLN A 141 17.37 -21.65 -13.73
CA GLN A 141 17.48 -21.28 -12.31
C GLN A 141 17.94 -19.82 -12.12
N ILE A 142 19.00 -19.41 -12.82
CA ILE A 142 19.53 -18.04 -12.75
C ILE A 142 18.51 -17.03 -13.28
N THR A 143 17.92 -17.29 -14.45
CA THR A 143 16.96 -16.35 -15.07
C THR A 143 15.63 -16.21 -14.35
N THR A 144 15.20 -17.22 -13.60
CA THR A 144 13.95 -17.19 -12.82
C THR A 144 14.16 -16.71 -11.38
N CYS A 145 15.41 -16.48 -10.96
CA CYS A 145 15.70 -16.01 -9.62
C CYS A 145 15.27 -14.54 -9.46
N THR A 146 14.48 -14.26 -8.43
CA THR A 146 14.04 -12.91 -8.06
C THR A 146 14.73 -12.38 -6.81
N ASP A 147 15.54 -13.20 -6.15
CA ASP A 147 16.31 -12.82 -4.97
C ASP A 147 17.59 -12.08 -5.38
N LEU A 148 17.54 -10.75 -5.27
CA LEU A 148 18.68 -9.88 -5.57
C LEU A 148 19.91 -10.18 -4.71
N ALA A 149 19.74 -10.54 -3.44
CA ALA A 149 20.89 -10.84 -2.57
C ALA A 149 21.61 -12.11 -3.03
N LEU A 150 20.83 -13.12 -3.44
CA LEU A 150 21.37 -14.36 -4.00
C LEU A 150 22.05 -14.12 -5.36
N LEU A 151 21.42 -13.33 -6.24
CA LEU A 151 21.99 -12.95 -7.53
C LEU A 151 23.31 -12.17 -7.38
N GLU A 152 23.42 -11.27 -6.41
CA GLU A 152 24.66 -10.56 -6.11
C GLU A 152 25.77 -11.51 -5.64
N VAL A 153 25.43 -12.50 -4.79
CA VAL A 153 26.36 -13.54 -4.36
C VAL A 153 26.85 -14.38 -5.54
N TRP A 154 25.94 -14.80 -6.42
CA TRP A 154 26.29 -15.53 -7.64
C TRP A 154 27.15 -14.70 -8.57
N LEU A 155 26.87 -13.40 -8.73
CA LEU A 155 27.66 -12.50 -9.56
C LEU A 155 29.10 -12.40 -9.04
N ARG A 156 29.27 -12.28 -7.72
CA ARG A 156 30.59 -12.23 -7.09
C ARG A 156 31.36 -13.54 -7.27
N ARG A 157 30.70 -14.68 -7.06
CA ARG A 157 31.31 -16.01 -7.25
C ARG A 157 31.69 -16.26 -8.71
N ALA A 158 30.87 -15.81 -9.67
CA ALA A 158 31.15 -15.96 -11.10
C ALA A 158 32.47 -15.32 -11.55
N LEU A 159 32.99 -14.32 -10.82
CA LEU A 159 34.27 -13.68 -11.14
C LEU A 159 35.47 -14.61 -10.93
N GLU A 160 35.39 -15.49 -9.92
CA GLU A 160 36.48 -16.39 -9.51
C GLU A 160 36.21 -17.85 -9.87
N ALA A 161 34.96 -18.19 -10.18
CA ALA A 161 34.52 -19.54 -10.53
C ALA A 161 35.31 -20.14 -11.69
N THR A 162 35.43 -21.47 -11.63
CA THR A 162 35.98 -22.32 -12.70
C THR A 162 34.91 -23.26 -13.27
N HIS A 163 33.92 -23.62 -12.45
CA HIS A 163 32.74 -24.39 -12.83
C HIS A 163 31.44 -23.69 -12.41
N ILE A 164 30.32 -24.04 -13.04
CA ILE A 164 29.01 -23.47 -12.71
C ILE A 164 28.58 -23.78 -11.26
N ASP A 165 29.02 -24.91 -10.73
CA ASP A 165 28.70 -25.32 -9.36
C ASP A 165 29.39 -24.44 -8.30
N ASP A 166 30.54 -23.82 -8.63
CA ASP A 166 31.21 -22.85 -7.75
C ASP A 166 30.36 -21.59 -7.52
N VAL A 167 29.44 -21.33 -8.45
CA VAL A 167 28.56 -20.16 -8.45
C VAL A 167 27.29 -20.48 -7.69
N LEU A 168 26.63 -21.57 -8.09
CA LEU A 168 25.30 -21.96 -7.63
C LEU A 168 25.31 -22.80 -6.35
N GLY A 169 26.45 -23.42 -5.99
CA GLY A 169 26.56 -24.24 -4.80
C GLY A 169 26.45 -23.43 -3.53
N ASP A 170 25.73 -23.95 -2.54
CA ASP A 170 25.94 -23.52 -1.15
C ASP A 170 27.35 -23.96 -0.78
N GLY A 171 28.16 -23.08 -0.17
CA GLY A 171 29.56 -23.33 0.15
C GLY A 171 29.77 -24.49 1.13
N SER A 172 29.51 -25.71 0.67
CA SER A 172 29.79 -26.97 1.33
C SER A 172 31.07 -27.50 0.71
N GLU A 173 32.10 -27.41 1.53
CA GLU A 173 33.39 -28.03 1.36
C GLU A 173 33.22 -29.48 0.87
N SER A 174 33.68 -29.76 -0.35
CA SER A 174 34.19 -31.08 -0.69
C SER A 174 35.51 -31.24 0.06
N ASP A 175 35.46 -31.59 1.35
CA ASP A 175 36.62 -32.14 2.04
C ASP A 175 36.44 -33.65 2.23
N SER A 176 37.15 -34.36 1.35
CA SER A 176 37.92 -35.60 1.55
C SER A 176 37.34 -36.75 2.37
#